data_AF-A0A544W0U8-F1
#
_entry.id   AF-A0A544W0U8-F1
#
_cell.length_a   1.000
_cell.length_b   1.000
_cell.length_c   1.000
_cell.angle_alpha   90.00
_cell.angle_beta   90.00
_cell.angle_gamma   90.00
#
_symmetry.space_group_name_H-M   'P 1'
#
loop_
_entity.id
_entity.type
_entity.pdbx_description
1 polymer ?
#
loop_
_entity_poly.entity_id
_entity_poly.type
_entity_poly.pdbx_seq_one_letter_code
_entity_poly.pdbx_strand_id
1 'polypeptide(L)'
;MSVVVERGLARCPRCVAVADYTFVESGPNSLRYEVNCGKCGEAYCEVHTPVAPGFTASADALVVIPPPVPPTAFELRRRQAVAWLTAVGGRVMLRLNGIRH
;
A
#
# COMPACT_ATOMS: atom_id res chain seq x y z
N MET A 1 8.17 28.56 19.31
CA MET A 1 7.05 28.25 18.40
C MET A 1 7.15 26.77 18.07
N SER A 2 6.11 25.97 18.27
CA SER A 2 6.10 24.57 17.85
C SER A 2 5.21 24.41 16.62
N VAL A 3 5.66 23.63 15.65
CA VAL A 3 4.94 23.42 14.38
C VAL A 3 4.76 21.93 14.16
N VAL A 4 3.53 21.51 13.85
CA VAL A 4 3.26 20.13 13.47
C VAL A 4 3.72 19.95 12.02
N VAL A 5 4.72 19.09 11.79
CA VAL A 5 5.32 18.85 10.47
C VAL A 5 4.73 17.62 9.77
N GLU A 6 4.19 16.67 10.53
CA GLU A 6 3.55 15.47 9.99
C GLU A 6 2.44 14.99 10.94
N ARG A 7 1.40 14.36 10.37
CA ARG A 7 0.32 13.70 11.10
C ARG A 7 -0.04 12.39 10.42
N GLY A 8 -0.47 11.40 11.19
CA GLY A 8 -0.95 10.13 10.63
C GLY A 8 -1.54 9.20 11.69
N LEU A 9 -1.64 7.93 11.32
CA LEU A 9 -2.16 6.87 12.19
C LEU A 9 -1.05 5.91 12.60
N ALA A 10 -1.02 5.57 13.89
CA ALA A 10 -0.10 4.60 14.47
C ALA A 10 -0.85 3.66 15.41
N ARG A 11 -0.11 2.69 15.98
CA ARG A 11 -0.63 1.81 17.03
C ARG A 11 -0.29 2.40 18.39
N CYS A 12 -1.28 2.47 19.27
CA CYS A 12 -1.06 2.85 20.66
C CYS A 12 -0.09 1.85 21.31
N PRO A 13 1.02 2.30 21.92
CA PRO A 13 2.01 1.42 22.54
C PRO A 13 1.44 0.64 23.74
N ARG A 14 0.34 1.13 24.32
CA ARG A 14 -0.33 0.50 25.47
C ARG A 14 -1.39 -0.52 25.07
N CYS A 15 -2.35 -0.14 24.21
CA CYS A 15 -3.52 -0.97 23.91
C CYS A 15 -3.62 -1.45 22.45
N VAL A 16 -2.66 -1.06 21.59
CA VAL A 16 -2.56 -1.47 20.19
C VAL A 16 -3.76 -1.05 19.31
N ALA A 17 -4.68 -0.25 19.85
CA ALA A 17 -5.69 0.42 19.05
C ALA A 17 -5.05 1.39 18.06
N VAL A 18 -5.75 1.66 16.97
CA VAL A 18 -5.39 2.75 16.06
C VAL A 18 -5.52 4.06 16.83
N ALA A 19 -4.48 4.89 16.74
CA ALA A 19 -4.38 6.18 17.41
C ALA A 19 -3.73 7.20 16.47
N ASP A 20 -4.03 8.47 16.67
CA ASP A 20 -3.39 9.56 15.93
C ASP A 20 -1.96 9.77 16.44
N TYR A 21 -1.03 9.99 15.52
CA TYR A 21 0.31 10.48 15.83
C TYR A 21 0.59 11.81 15.16
N THR A 22 1.51 12.57 15.75
CA THR A 22 2.03 13.82 15.19
C THR A 22 3.53 13.93 15.40
N PHE A 23 4.24 14.45 14.39
CA PHE A 23 5.60 14.96 14.58
C PHE A 23 5.56 16.48 14.74
N VAL A 24 6.18 16.96 15.82
CA VAL A 24 6.19 18.38 16.23
C VAL A 24 7.62 18.89 16.30
N GLU A 25 7.94 19.86 15.45
CA GLU A 25 9.21 20.58 15.49
C GLU A 25 9.11 21.72 16.51
N SER A 26 9.98 21.73 17.53
CA SER A 26 9.89 22.67 18.67
C SER A 26 11.06 23.65 18.80
N GLY A 27 12.07 23.54 17.93
CA GLY A 27 13.28 24.36 17.95
C GLY A 27 14.29 23.89 16.90
N PRO A 28 15.45 24.57 16.76
CA PRO A 28 16.46 24.18 15.81
C PRO A 28 16.90 22.74 16.11
N ASN A 29 16.58 21.82 15.20
CA ASN A 29 16.94 20.40 15.26
C ASN A 29 16.27 19.58 16.38
N SER A 30 15.11 20.01 16.88
CA SER A 30 14.32 19.23 17.84
C SER A 30 13.00 18.80 17.22
N LEU A 31 12.82 17.47 17.15
CA LEU A 31 11.63 16.82 16.62
C LEU A 31 11.04 15.92 17.69
N ARG A 32 9.73 16.02 17.90
CA ARG A 32 9.00 15.26 18.90
C ARG A 32 7.94 14.41 18.24
N TYR A 33 7.94 13.12 18.52
CA TYR A 33 6.88 12.20 18.16
C TYR A 33 5.85 12.12 19.28
N GLU A 34 4.58 12.34 18.98
CA GLU A 34 3.48 12.24 19.95
C GLU A 34 2.42 11.27 19.43
N VAL A 35 1.87 10.41 20.31
CA VAL A 35 0.73 9.52 20.02
C VAL A 35 -0.36 9.74 21.06
N ASN A 36 -1.57 10.05 20.61
CA ASN A 36 -2.73 10.28 21.47
C ASN A 36 -3.81 9.23 21.20
N CYS A 37 -4.04 8.33 22.16
CA CYS A 37 -4.99 7.24 22.00
C CYS A 37 -6.37 7.56 22.55
N GLY A 38 -7.36 7.75 21.67
CA GLY A 38 -8.75 7.96 22.06
C GLY A 38 -9.44 6.77 22.73
N LYS A 39 -8.87 5.54 22.62
CA LYS A 39 -9.47 4.33 23.21
C LYS A 39 -9.11 4.14 24.68
N CYS A 40 -7.83 4.24 25.03
CA CYS A 40 -7.34 3.98 26.39
C CYS A 40 -6.80 5.23 27.09
N GLY A 41 -6.78 6.38 26.43
CA GLY A 41 -6.30 7.65 26.99
C GLY A 41 -4.78 7.75 27.11
N GLU A 42 -4.02 6.82 26.53
CA GLU A 42 -2.55 6.90 26.56
C GLU A 42 -2.06 8.08 25.72
N ALA A 43 -1.16 8.87 26.31
CA ALA A 43 -0.46 9.96 25.65
C ALA A 43 1.04 9.68 25.70
N TYR A 44 1.59 9.19 24.58
CA TYR A 44 3.00 8.86 24.45
C TYR A 44 3.75 10.00 23.77
N CYS A 45 4.98 10.26 24.21
CA CYS A 45 5.83 11.33 23.69
C CYS A 45 7.30 10.90 23.71
N GLU A 46 7.97 11.05 22.56
CA GLU A 46 9.41 10.83 22.40
C GLU A 46 10.05 12.07 21.78
N VAL A 47 11.14 12.56 22.38
CA VAL A 47 11.85 13.77 21.91
C VAL A 47 13.20 13.36 21.33
N HIS A 48 13.46 13.75 20.09
CA HIS A 48 14.75 13.55 19.42
C HIS A 48 15.56 14.87 19.42
N THR A 49 16.78 14.82 19.98
CA THR A 49 17.76 15.93 19.98
C THR A 49 19.19 15.37 19.79
N PRO A 50 20.13 16.13 19.17
CA PRO A 50 19.96 17.07 18.06
C PRO A 50 19.94 16.29 16.74
N VAL A 51 18.87 16.48 15.96
CA VAL A 51 18.76 15.93 14.62
C VAL A 51 19.75 16.68 13.70
N ALA A 52 20.65 16.00 13.00
CA ALA A 52 21.63 16.67 12.14
C ALA A 52 20.95 17.62 11.14
N PRO A 53 21.54 18.79 10.82
CA PRO A 53 20.97 19.72 9.84
C PRO A 53 20.82 18.99 8.49
N GLY A 54 19.58 18.81 8.04
CA GLY A 54 19.25 18.08 6.81
C GLY A 54 18.32 16.88 6.96
N PHE A 55 17.78 16.60 8.16
CA PHE A 55 16.71 15.61 8.31
C PHE A 55 15.38 16.17 7.78
N THR A 56 15.25 16.21 6.46
CA THR A 56 13.94 16.12 5.84
C THR A 56 13.46 14.69 6.06
N ALA A 57 12.33 14.50 6.75
CA ALA A 57 11.63 13.24 6.77
C ALA A 57 11.37 12.84 5.31
N SER A 58 12.26 11.99 4.77
CA SER A 58 12.07 11.41 3.46
C SER A 58 10.88 10.49 3.64
N ALA A 59 9.70 10.97 3.25
CA ALA A 59 8.59 10.11 2.92
C ALA A 59 9.02 9.30 1.69
N ASP A 60 9.90 8.32 1.91
CA ASP A 60 10.18 7.28 0.94
C ASP A 60 8.85 6.54 0.83
N ALA A 61 8.09 6.94 -0.18
CA ALA A 61 6.87 6.27 -0.57
C ALA A 61 7.30 4.89 -1.08
N LEU A 62 7.49 3.96 -0.13
CA LEU A 62 7.70 2.55 -0.41
C LEU A 62 6.52 2.11 -1.26
N VAL A 63 6.76 1.99 -2.56
CA VAL A 63 5.82 1.43 -3.51
C VAL A 63 5.64 -0.02 -3.08
N VAL A 64 4.60 -0.29 -2.30
CA VAL A 64 4.20 -1.65 -1.95
C VAL A 64 3.74 -2.30 -3.24
N ILE A 65 4.60 -3.12 -3.84
CA ILE A 65 4.20 -4.00 -4.94
C ILE A 65 3.23 -5.02 -4.33
N PRO A 66 1.94 -5.02 -4.68
CA PRO A 66 1.01 -6.00 -4.13
C PRO A 66 1.46 -7.40 -4.56
N PRO A 67 1.31 -8.42 -3.69
CA PRO A 67 1.63 -9.79 -4.05
C PRO A 67 0.82 -10.19 -5.30
N PRO A 68 1.36 -11.03 -6.19
CA PRO A 68 0.64 -11.47 -7.38
C PRO A 68 -0.64 -12.17 -6.94
N VAL A 69 -1.78 -11.52 -7.20
CA VAL A 69 -3.09 -12.05 -6.81
C VAL A 69 -3.36 -13.29 -7.67
N PRO A 70 -3.70 -14.44 -7.07
CA PRO A 70 -4.04 -15.62 -7.85
C PRO A 70 -5.25 -15.32 -8.74
N PRO A 71 -5.26 -15.80 -9.99
CA PRO A 71 -6.32 -15.50 -10.94
C PRO A 71 -7.65 -16.02 -10.42
N THR A 72 -8.69 -15.20 -10.56
CA THR A 72 -10.03 -15.58 -10.11
C THR A 72 -10.65 -16.66 -11.01
N ALA A 73 -11.63 -17.41 -10.50
CA ALA A 73 -12.34 -18.43 -11.27
C ALA A 73 -12.97 -17.88 -12.56
N PHE A 74 -13.31 -16.59 -12.58
CA PHE A 74 -13.82 -15.90 -13.76
C PHE A 74 -12.76 -15.76 -14.86
N GLU A 75 -11.52 -15.41 -14.50
CA GLU A 75 -10.41 -15.27 -15.45
C GLU A 75 -9.99 -16.60 -16.05
N LEU A 76 -9.96 -17.66 -15.23
CA LEU A 76 -9.73 -19.03 -15.69
C LEU A 76 -10.78 -19.47 -16.71
N ARG A 77 -12.07 -19.23 -16.42
CA ARG A 77 -13.17 -19.55 -17.33
C ARG A 77 -13.10 -18.76 -18.63
N ARG A 78 -12.74 -17.48 -18.58
CA ARG A 78 -12.55 -16.64 -19.78
C ARG A 78 -11.42 -17.14 -20.66
N ARG A 79 -10.27 -17.50 -20.06
CA ARG A 79 -9.12 -18.08 -20.79
C ARG A 79 -9.48 -19.39 -21.47
N GLN A 80 -10.22 -20.25 -20.78
CA GLN A 80 -10.73 -21.49 -21.37
C GLN A 80 -11.67 -21.18 -22.55
N ALA A 81 -12.65 -20.28 -22.40
CA ALA A 81 -13.57 -19.93 -23.47
C ALA A 81 -12.85 -19.40 -24.73
N VAL A 82 -11.83 -18.55 -24.56
CA VAL A 82 -11.00 -18.05 -25.68
C VAL A 82 -10.24 -19.20 -26.35
N ALA A 83 -9.61 -20.09 -25.57
CA ALA A 83 -8.92 -21.26 -26.11
C ALA A 83 -9.86 -22.22 -26.88
N TRP A 84 -11.10 -22.38 -26.40
CA TRP A 84 -12.14 -23.14 -27.09
C TRP A 84 -12.55 -22.45 -28.40
N LEU A 85 -12.74 -21.13 -28.39
CA LEU A 85 -13.09 -20.36 -29.58
C LEU A 85 -12.00 -20.40 -30.65
N THR A 86 -10.72 -20.32 -30.27
CA THR A 86 -9.61 -20.44 -31.22
C THR A 86 -9.47 -21.87 -31.76
N ALA A 87 -9.68 -22.89 -30.92
CA ALA A 87 -9.68 -24.29 -31.35
C ALA A 87 -10.87 -24.68 -32.25
N VAL A 88 -12.01 -24.02 -32.11
CA VAL A 88 -13.17 -24.21 -33.01
C VAL A 88 -13.01 -23.39 -34.29
N GLY A 89 -12.53 -22.16 -34.21
CA GLY A 89 -12.24 -21.30 -35.37
C GLY A 89 -11.18 -21.90 -36.30
N GLY A 90 -10.12 -22.51 -35.73
CA GLY A 90 -9.11 -23.23 -36.52
C GLY A 90 -9.65 -24.46 -37.24
N ARG A 91 -10.65 -25.16 -36.66
CA ARG A 91 -11.29 -26.32 -37.29
C ARG A 91 -12.26 -25.95 -38.42
N VAL A 92 -12.92 -24.80 -38.35
CA VAL A 92 -13.79 -24.30 -39.42
C VAL A 92 -12.96 -23.90 -40.65
N MET A 93 -11.79 -23.31 -40.45
CA MET A 93 -10.92 -22.86 -41.55
C MET A 93 -10.24 -24.04 -42.30
N LEU A 94 -9.91 -25.12 -41.58
CA LEU A 94 -9.36 -26.35 -42.18
C LEU A 94 -10.38 -27.16 -43.01
N ARG A 95 -11.68 -27.14 -42.66
CA ARG A 95 -12.71 -27.82 -43.46
C ARG A 95 -13.04 -27.12 -44.78
N LEU A 96 -12.91 -25.79 -44.86
CA LEU A 96 -13.20 -25.03 -46.08
C LEU A 96 -12.12 -25.19 -47.17
N ASN A 97 -10.88 -25.50 -46.79
CA ASN A 97 -9.79 -25.76 -47.75
C ASN A 97 -9.75 -27.20 -48.29
N GLY A 98 -10.54 -28.13 -47.76
CA GLY A 98 -10.57 -29.53 -48.20
C GLY A 98 -11.58 -29.85 -49.32
N ILE A 99 -12.34 -28.89 -49.83
CA ILE A 99 -13.42 -29.09 -50.83
C ILE A 99 -12.99 -28.62 -52.24
N ARG A 100 -11.75 -28.13 -52.41
CA ARG A 100 -11.18 -27.86 -53.74
C ARG A 100 -10.21 -28.97 -54.14
N HIS A 101 -10.73 -30.05 -54.71
CA HIS A 101 -9.98 -30.94 -55.60
C HIS A 101 -10.88 -31.35 -56.76
#